data_AF-A0AAP2XR56-F1
#
_entry.id   AF-A0AAP2XR56-F1
#
_cell.length_a   1.000
_cell.length_b   1.000
_cell.length_c   1.000
_cell.angle_alpha   90.00
_cell.angle_beta   90.00
_cell.angle_gamma   90.00
#
_symmetry.space_group_name_H-M   'P 1'
#
loop_
_entity.id
_entity.type
_entity.pdbx_description
1 polymer ?
#
loop_
_entity_poly.entity_id
_entity_poly.type
_entity_poly.pdbx_seq_one_letter_code
_entity_poly.pdbx_strand_id
1 'polypeptide(L)'
;MIKRFNKKGFTLVEIIVVLVILAILAAIAVPSVLAYVEEAKKEKYIAEAKAIYTVIQVEETKLANEIDYTDIPSKYNRAEEYMYAKICDKSDFNKVGEGIVSQKTGIPKVSNIHSSNDSKMYILNWTSEDGKIIDAQITKNKKVDILSVNNN
;
A
#
# COMPACT_ATOMS: atom_id res chain seq x y z
N MET A 1 17.81 43.17 52.17
CA MET A 1 18.15 43.81 50.87
C MET A 1 17.67 42.89 49.75
N ILE A 2 16.62 43.25 48.99
CA ILE A 2 16.06 42.40 47.93
C ILE A 2 16.63 42.86 46.58
N LYS A 3 17.43 42.01 45.94
CA LYS A 3 17.98 42.23 44.59
C LYS A 3 16.83 42.15 43.58
N ARG A 4 16.49 43.27 42.94
CA ARG A 4 15.56 43.29 41.79
C ARG A 4 16.27 42.71 40.57
N PHE A 5 15.83 41.56 40.09
CA PHE A 5 16.29 41.00 38.83
C PHE A 5 15.73 41.84 37.67
N ASN A 6 16.62 42.40 36.84
CA ASN A 6 16.26 43.06 35.59
C ASN A 6 15.63 42.03 34.64
N LYS A 7 14.30 41.94 34.63
CA LYS A 7 13.57 41.16 33.62
C LYS A 7 13.56 41.95 32.31
N LYS A 8 14.57 41.73 31.46
CA LYS A 8 14.47 42.07 30.04
C LYS A 8 13.45 41.11 29.41
N GLY A 9 12.19 41.52 29.36
CA GLY A 9 11.16 40.82 28.60
C GLY A 9 11.33 41.06 27.10
N PHE A 10 10.94 40.09 26.28
CA PHE A 10 10.81 40.29 24.84
C PHE A 10 9.78 41.41 24.57
N THR A 11 10.07 42.24 23.58
CA THR A 11 9.13 43.27 23.13
C THR A 11 8.03 42.64 22.28
N LEU A 12 6.83 43.21 22.33
CA LEU A 12 5.69 42.74 21.54
C LEU A 12 5.99 42.81 20.02
N VAL A 13 6.79 43.80 19.61
CA VAL A 13 7.23 43.98 18.22
C VAL A 13 8.11 42.81 17.76
N GLU A 14 9.07 42.36 18.58
CA GLU A 14 9.94 41.23 18.25
C GLU A 14 9.13 39.94 18.03
N ILE A 15 8.08 39.70 18.82
CA ILE A 15 7.21 38.54 18.65
C ILE A 15 6.39 38.62 17.35
N ILE A 16 5.83 39.79 17.03
CA ILE A 16 5.02 39.94 15.80
C ILE A 16 5.85 39.72 14.55
N VAL A 17 7.07 40.26 14.48
CA VAL A 17 7.95 40.07 13.32
C VAL A 17 8.26 38.59 13.09
N VAL A 18 8.54 37.85 14.16
CA VAL A 18 8.80 36.40 14.08
C VAL A 18 7.55 35.65 13.60
N LEU A 19 6.36 35.95 14.14
CA LEU A 19 5.12 35.30 13.72
C LEU A 19 4.78 35.57 12.26
N VAL A 20 5.04 36.78 11.75
CA VAL A 20 4.82 37.11 10.33
C VAL A 20 5.74 36.28 9.43
N ILE A 21 7.02 36.16 9.78
CA ILE A 21 7.97 35.35 8.99
C ILE A 21 7.57 33.87 9.03
N LEU A 22 7.21 33.34 10.21
CA LEU A 22 6.74 31.96 10.35
C LEU A 22 5.46 31.70 9.54
N ALA A 23 4.53 32.65 9.49
CA ALA A 23 3.31 32.54 8.70
C ALA A 23 3.60 32.44 7.20
N ILE A 24 4.52 33.28 6.68
CA ILE A 24 4.94 33.24 5.26
C ILE A 24 5.61 31.90 4.93
N LEU A 25 6.53 31.44 5.79
CA LEU A 25 7.21 30.16 5.60
C LEU A 25 6.22 28.98 5.63
N ALA A 26 5.29 28.97 6.59
CA ALA A 26 4.28 27.92 6.70
C ALA A 26 3.35 27.88 5.48
N ALA A 27 2.96 29.05 4.94
CA ALA A 27 2.10 29.14 3.77
C ALA A 27 2.70 28.46 2.52
N ILE A 28 4.03 28.47 2.37
CA ILE A 28 4.72 27.83 1.25
C ILE A 28 5.06 26.37 1.57
N ALA A 29 5.52 26.09 2.80
CA ALA A 29 5.99 24.77 3.18
C ALA A 29 4.86 23.73 3.28
N VAL A 30 3.70 24.10 3.84
CA VAL A 30 2.57 23.17 4.04
C VAL A 30 2.08 22.53 2.73
N PRO A 31 1.74 23.27 1.66
CA PRO A 31 1.28 22.65 0.42
C PRO A 31 2.35 21.76 -0.23
N SER A 32 3.62 22.14 -0.14
CA SER A 32 4.73 21.35 -0.69
C SER A 32 4.92 20.02 0.05
N VAL A 33 4.86 20.03 1.38
CA VAL A 33 4.97 18.81 2.18
C VAL A 33 3.77 17.90 1.95
N LEU A 34 2.56 18.44 1.84
CA LEU A 34 1.37 17.64 1.53
C LEU A 34 1.48 16.94 0.18
N ALA A 35 1.91 17.66 -0.86
CA ALA A 35 2.13 17.07 -2.19
C ALA A 35 3.17 15.94 -2.16
N TYR A 36 4.29 16.15 -1.44
CA TYR A 36 5.32 15.12 -1.29
C TYR A 36 4.81 13.87 -0.56
N VAL A 37 3.97 14.04 0.47
CA VAL A 37 3.35 12.92 1.19
C VAL A 37 2.41 12.13 0.28
N GLU A 38 1.64 12.80 -0.59
CA GLU A 38 0.78 12.11 -1.56
C GLU A 38 1.57 11.30 -2.59
N GLU A 39 2.67 11.85 -3.09
CA GLU A 39 3.58 11.14 -4.01
C GLU A 39 4.23 9.93 -3.34
N ALA A 40 4.73 10.10 -2.11
CA ALA A 40 5.32 9.01 -1.34
C ALA A 40 4.31 7.86 -1.07
N LYS A 41 3.03 8.19 -0.83
CA LYS A 41 1.96 7.18 -0.70
C LYS A 41 1.74 6.43 -2.00
N LYS A 42 1.72 7.12 -3.14
CA LYS A 42 1.57 6.46 -4.45
C LYS A 42 2.74 5.51 -4.74
N GLU A 43 3.97 5.94 -4.47
CA GLU A 43 5.16 5.10 -4.63
C GLU A 43 5.13 3.88 -3.69
N LYS A 44 4.63 4.07 -2.45
CA LYS A 44 4.39 2.95 -1.52
C LYS A 44 3.43 1.92 -2.10
N TYR A 45 2.28 2.34 -2.63
CA TYR A 45 1.32 1.42 -3.25
C TYR A 45 1.92 0.67 -4.44
N ILE A 46 2.76 1.34 -5.24
CA ILE A 46 3.48 0.70 -6.35
C ILE A 46 4.48 -0.34 -5.82
N ALA A 47 5.18 -0.06 -4.72
CA ALA A 47 6.10 -1.00 -4.09
C ALA A 47 5.35 -2.23 -3.53
N GLU A 48 4.21 -2.02 -2.87
CA GLU A 48 3.33 -3.09 -2.37
C GLU A 48 2.85 -3.98 -3.52
N ALA A 49 2.37 -3.41 -4.63
CA ALA A 49 1.96 -4.18 -5.82
C ALA A 49 3.11 -5.04 -6.38
N LYS A 50 4.34 -4.52 -6.41
CA LYS A 50 5.54 -5.27 -6.86
C LYS A 50 5.91 -6.39 -5.88
N ALA A 51 5.71 -6.18 -4.58
CA ALA A 51 5.92 -7.21 -3.57
C ALA A 51 4.91 -8.36 -3.74
N ILE A 52 3.62 -8.03 -3.93
CA ILE A 52 2.56 -9.00 -4.25
C ILE A 52 2.93 -9.80 -5.50
N TYR A 53 3.34 -9.13 -6.57
CA TYR A 53 3.76 -9.78 -7.82
C TYR A 53 4.92 -10.74 -7.65
N THR A 54 5.88 -10.42 -6.79
CA THR A 54 7.02 -11.30 -6.50
C THR A 54 6.56 -12.61 -5.86
N VAL A 55 5.57 -12.55 -4.96
CA VAL A 55 4.97 -13.76 -4.38
C VAL A 55 4.22 -14.55 -5.44
N ILE A 56 3.42 -13.89 -6.29
CA ILE A 56 2.70 -14.55 -7.39
C ILE A 56 3.66 -15.38 -8.25
N GLN A 57 4.80 -14.83 -8.66
CA GLN A 57 5.78 -15.53 -9.49
C GLN A 57 6.36 -16.79 -8.83
N VAL A 58 6.58 -16.73 -7.51
CA VAL A 58 7.07 -17.88 -6.74
C VAL A 58 6.00 -18.98 -6.68
N GLU A 59 4.74 -18.61 -6.46
CA GLU A 59 3.65 -19.58 -6.34
C GLU A 59 3.26 -20.16 -7.71
N GLU A 60 3.29 -19.37 -8.79
CA GLU A 60 3.17 -19.85 -10.17
C GLU A 60 4.25 -20.89 -10.50
N THR A 61 5.48 -20.66 -10.03
CA THR A 61 6.58 -21.63 -10.22
C THR A 61 6.32 -22.94 -9.47
N LYS A 62 5.75 -22.90 -8.27
CA LYS A 62 5.38 -24.13 -7.54
C LYS A 62 4.25 -24.88 -8.24
N LEU A 63 3.25 -24.15 -8.75
CA LEU A 63 2.16 -24.72 -9.53
C LEU A 63 2.70 -25.43 -10.79
N ALA A 64 3.59 -24.77 -11.53
CA ALA A 64 4.18 -25.33 -12.75
C ALA A 64 5.01 -26.61 -12.50
N ASN A 65 5.52 -26.80 -11.28
CA ASN A 65 6.27 -27.98 -10.87
C ASN A 65 5.40 -29.02 -10.12
N GLU A 66 4.07 -28.85 -10.10
CA GLU A 66 3.11 -29.73 -9.42
C GLU A 66 3.41 -29.92 -7.91
N ILE A 67 4.03 -28.93 -7.27
CA ILE A 67 4.45 -29.00 -5.86
C ILE A 67 3.28 -28.70 -4.90
N ASP A 68 2.31 -27.90 -5.33
CA ASP A 68 1.11 -27.53 -4.58
C ASP A 68 -0.02 -27.25 -5.58
N TYR A 69 -1.26 -27.13 -5.10
CA TYR A 69 -2.46 -26.78 -5.88
C TYR A 69 -2.95 -27.86 -6.88
N THR A 70 -2.52 -29.10 -6.73
CA THR A 70 -2.94 -30.25 -7.56
C THR A 70 -4.35 -30.74 -7.22
N ASP A 71 -4.75 -30.63 -5.95
CA ASP A 71 -6.08 -31.02 -5.46
C ASP A 71 -7.07 -29.86 -5.53
N ILE A 72 -7.50 -29.53 -6.75
CA ILE A 72 -8.37 -28.39 -7.03
C ILE A 72 -9.81 -28.67 -6.54
N PRO A 73 -10.39 -27.85 -5.65
CA PRO A 73 -11.79 -27.99 -5.25
C PRO A 73 -12.73 -27.73 -6.43
N SER A 74 -13.88 -28.41 -6.48
CA SER A 74 -14.87 -28.32 -7.58
C SER A 74 -15.43 -26.90 -7.85
N LYS A 75 -15.21 -25.95 -6.93
CA LYS A 75 -15.54 -24.53 -7.10
C LYS A 75 -14.66 -23.84 -8.16
N TYR A 76 -13.45 -24.35 -8.40
CA TYR A 76 -12.46 -23.74 -9.27
C TYR A 76 -12.31 -24.56 -10.55
N ASN A 77 -12.30 -23.86 -11.70
CA ASN A 77 -12.16 -24.52 -13.00
C ASN A 77 -10.70 -24.73 -13.40
N ARG A 78 -9.79 -23.98 -12.77
CA ARG A 78 -8.37 -23.89 -13.12
C ARG A 78 -7.50 -23.87 -11.87
N ALA A 79 -6.32 -24.49 -11.95
CA ALA A 79 -5.37 -24.54 -10.84
C ALA A 79 -4.87 -23.14 -10.47
N GLU A 80 -4.69 -22.26 -11.47
CA GLU A 80 -4.26 -20.88 -11.25
C GLU A 80 -5.28 -20.10 -10.41
N GLU A 81 -6.58 -20.27 -10.68
CA GLU A 81 -7.65 -19.60 -9.91
C GLU A 81 -7.67 -20.05 -8.45
N TYR A 82 -7.46 -21.36 -8.21
CA TYR A 82 -7.35 -21.90 -6.87
C TYR A 82 -6.10 -21.39 -6.14
N MET A 83 -4.95 -21.37 -6.82
CA MET A 83 -3.70 -20.81 -6.32
C MET A 83 -3.89 -19.35 -5.91
N TYR A 84 -4.42 -18.50 -6.79
CA TYR A 84 -4.66 -17.08 -6.47
C TYR A 84 -5.58 -16.90 -5.26
N ALA A 85 -6.63 -17.71 -5.13
CA ALA A 85 -7.51 -17.67 -3.97
C ALA A 85 -6.77 -18.10 -2.70
N LYS A 86 -5.96 -19.16 -2.73
CA LYS A 86 -5.22 -19.67 -1.57
C LYS A 86 -4.14 -18.68 -1.09
N ILE A 87 -3.45 -17.99 -1.99
CA ILE A 87 -2.40 -17.04 -1.60
C ILE A 87 -2.96 -15.73 -1.01
N CYS A 88 -4.22 -15.39 -1.29
CA CYS A 88 -4.93 -14.25 -0.71
C CYS A 88 -5.44 -14.53 0.71
N ASP A 89 -5.81 -13.49 1.45
CA ASP A 89 -6.39 -13.61 2.78
C ASP A 89 -7.79 -14.20 2.77
N LYS A 90 -8.10 -14.90 3.87
CA LYS A 90 -9.44 -15.45 4.10
C LYS A 90 -10.47 -14.34 4.26
N SER A 91 -11.63 -14.52 3.65
CA SER A 91 -12.76 -13.59 3.75
C SER A 91 -14.10 -14.32 3.63
N ASP A 92 -15.20 -13.57 3.66
CA ASP A 92 -16.52 -14.13 3.41
C ASP A 92 -16.72 -14.65 1.99
N PHE A 93 -15.99 -14.09 1.04
CA PHE A 93 -16.02 -14.49 -0.37
C PHE A 93 -14.94 -15.52 -0.70
N ASN A 94 -13.78 -15.45 -0.02
CA ASN A 94 -12.65 -16.36 -0.18
C ASN A 94 -12.43 -17.22 1.07
N LYS A 95 -13.02 -18.42 1.09
CA LYS A 95 -12.93 -19.33 2.24
C LYS A 95 -11.65 -20.19 2.26
N VAL A 96 -10.93 -20.28 1.14
CA VAL A 96 -9.71 -21.09 1.00
C VAL A 96 -8.42 -20.28 1.18
N GLY A 97 -8.54 -18.95 1.35
CA GLY A 97 -7.38 -18.07 1.54
C GLY A 97 -6.58 -18.41 2.80
N GLU A 98 -5.26 -18.46 2.63
CA GLU A 98 -4.27 -18.67 3.68
C GLU A 98 -3.45 -17.40 3.97
N GLY A 99 -3.61 -16.33 3.17
CA GLY A 99 -2.92 -15.05 3.38
C GLY A 99 -1.41 -15.13 3.15
N ILE A 100 -0.95 -16.04 2.29
CA ILE A 100 0.48 -16.26 1.99
C ILE A 100 1.16 -14.95 1.56
N VAL A 101 0.49 -14.14 0.74
CA VAL A 101 1.03 -12.86 0.28
C VAL A 101 1.22 -11.91 1.44
N SER A 102 0.20 -11.71 2.28
CA SER A 102 0.28 -10.84 3.46
C SER A 102 1.36 -11.29 4.44
N GLN A 103 1.46 -12.59 4.71
CA GLN A 103 2.51 -13.15 5.57
C GLN A 103 3.93 -12.92 5.03
N LYS A 104 4.14 -13.02 3.71
CA LYS A 104 5.46 -12.85 3.09
C LYS A 104 5.87 -11.39 2.88
N THR A 105 4.91 -10.50 2.69
CA THR A 105 5.16 -9.10 2.30
C THR A 105 4.99 -8.11 3.45
N GLY A 106 4.29 -8.49 4.51
CA GLY A 106 3.88 -7.57 5.58
C GLY A 106 2.68 -6.69 5.22
N ILE A 107 2.12 -6.81 4.02
CA ILE A 107 0.92 -6.07 3.61
C ILE A 107 -0.26 -6.52 4.49
N PRO A 108 -1.03 -5.60 5.11
CA PRO A 108 -2.05 -5.95 6.09
C PRO A 108 -3.07 -6.99 5.61
N LYS A 109 -3.53 -6.87 4.37
CA LYS A 109 -4.49 -7.80 3.78
C LYS A 109 -4.45 -7.73 2.26
N VAL A 110 -4.40 -8.88 1.59
CA VAL A 110 -4.59 -9.00 0.14
C VAL A 110 -5.89 -9.75 -0.12
N SER A 111 -6.90 -9.04 -0.61
CA SER A 111 -8.26 -9.56 -0.73
C SER A 111 -8.50 -10.35 -2.00
N ASN A 112 -7.91 -9.94 -3.12
CA ASN A 112 -8.13 -10.58 -4.41
C ASN A 112 -6.93 -10.44 -5.34
N ILE A 113 -6.60 -11.53 -6.03
CA ILE A 113 -5.62 -11.59 -7.11
C ILE A 113 -6.27 -12.34 -8.27
N HIS A 114 -6.16 -11.81 -9.48
CA HIS A 114 -6.65 -12.47 -10.68
C HIS A 114 -5.76 -12.16 -11.88
N SER A 115 -5.49 -13.15 -12.74
CA SER A 115 -4.81 -12.94 -14.02
C SER A 115 -5.83 -12.77 -15.13
N SER A 116 -5.64 -11.78 -16.01
CA SER A 116 -6.41 -11.67 -17.25
C SER A 116 -6.14 -12.87 -18.17
N ASN A 117 -7.13 -13.23 -19.00
CA ASN A 117 -7.08 -14.39 -19.92
C ASN A 117 -5.89 -14.35 -20.90
N ASP A 118 -5.38 -13.17 -21.26
CA ASP A 118 -4.18 -13.02 -22.11
C ASP A 118 -2.85 -13.14 -21.32
N SER A 119 -2.92 -13.50 -20.03
CA SER A 119 -1.76 -13.78 -19.15
C SER A 119 -0.68 -12.70 -19.08
N LYS A 120 -1.01 -11.46 -19.47
CA LYS A 120 -0.08 -10.31 -19.51
C LYS A 120 -0.20 -9.39 -18.31
N MET A 121 -1.29 -9.50 -17.55
CA MET A 121 -1.60 -8.59 -16.45
C MET A 121 -2.33 -9.29 -15.30
N TYR A 122 -2.03 -8.85 -14.08
CA TYR A 122 -2.67 -9.24 -12.84
C TYR A 122 -3.46 -8.05 -12.30
N ILE A 123 -4.68 -8.32 -11.83
CA ILE A 123 -5.51 -7.39 -11.08
C ILE A 123 -5.34 -7.72 -9.60
N LEU A 124 -5.00 -6.71 -8.81
CA LEU A 124 -4.70 -6.82 -7.40
C LEU A 124 -5.66 -5.93 -6.61
N ASN A 125 -6.23 -6.46 -5.52
CA ASN A 125 -6.95 -5.70 -4.52
C ASN A 125 -6.37 -6.00 -3.13
N TRP A 126 -5.91 -4.98 -2.43
CA TRP A 126 -5.33 -5.12 -1.09
C TRP A 126 -5.65 -3.92 -0.19
N THR A 127 -5.50 -4.10 1.11
CA THR A 127 -5.54 -3.03 2.10
C THR A 127 -4.10 -2.64 2.46
N SER A 128 -3.71 -1.39 2.20
CA SER A 128 -2.40 -0.84 2.56
C SER A 128 -2.35 -0.52 4.06
N GLU A 129 -1.15 -0.29 4.60
CA GLU A 129 -0.92 0.00 6.02
C GLU A 129 -1.64 1.27 6.51
N ASP A 130 -1.96 2.21 5.62
CA ASP A 130 -2.72 3.42 5.97
C ASP A 130 -4.24 3.19 5.98
N GLY A 131 -4.69 1.93 5.84
CA GLY A 131 -6.08 1.52 5.87
C GLY A 131 -6.84 1.74 4.58
N LYS A 132 -6.17 2.21 3.51
CA LYS A 132 -6.79 2.37 2.19
C LYS A 132 -6.89 1.04 1.47
N ILE A 133 -7.99 0.84 0.75
CA ILE A 133 -8.14 -0.26 -0.20
C ILE A 133 -7.61 0.20 -1.54
N ILE A 134 -6.65 -0.52 -2.09
CA ILE A 134 -6.01 -0.21 -3.37
C ILE A 134 -6.44 -1.23 -4.40
N ASP A 135 -6.92 -0.73 -5.54
CA ASP A 135 -7.07 -1.52 -6.76
C ASP A 135 -5.94 -1.16 -7.71
N ALA A 136 -5.19 -2.15 -8.19
CA ALA A 136 -4.16 -1.93 -9.19
C ALA A 136 -4.12 -3.04 -10.21
N GLN A 137 -3.54 -2.72 -11.36
CA GLN A 137 -3.08 -3.70 -12.32
C GLN A 137 -1.56 -3.70 -12.36
N ILE A 138 -0.97 -4.88 -12.46
CA ILE A 138 0.45 -5.04 -12.74
C ILE A 138 0.66 -5.96 -13.94
N THR A 139 1.44 -5.50 -14.89
CA THR A 139 1.81 -6.29 -16.07
C THR A 139 3.06 -7.15 -15.81
N LYS A 140 3.30 -8.18 -16.62
CA LYS A 140 4.50 -9.04 -16.48
C LYS A 140 5.83 -8.29 -16.61
N ASN A 141 5.87 -7.15 -17.29
CA ASN A 141 7.02 -6.24 -17.31
C ASN A 141 7.09 -5.30 -16.09
N LYS A 142 6.35 -5.61 -15.01
CA LYS A 142 6.33 -4.91 -13.71
C LYS A 142 5.86 -3.46 -13.77
N LYS A 143 5.14 -3.06 -14.83
CA LYS A 143 4.47 -1.76 -14.88
C LYS A 143 3.21 -1.85 -14.02
N VAL A 144 3.10 -0.97 -13.04
CA VAL A 144 1.96 -0.88 -12.12
C VAL A 144 1.14 0.34 -12.49
N ASP A 145 -0.16 0.14 -12.70
CA ASP A 145 -1.13 1.23 -12.79
C ASP A 145 -2.11 1.10 -11.62
N ILE A 146 -2.14 2.12 -10.75
CA ILE A 146 -3.13 2.22 -9.67
C ILE A 146 -4.46 2.64 -10.30
N LEU A 147 -5.48 1.80 -10.15
CA LEU A 147 -6.81 2.00 -10.74
C LEU A 147 -7.70 2.81 -9.80
N SER A 148 -7.64 2.52 -8.50
CA SER A 148 -8.45 3.20 -7.49
C SER A 148 -7.81 3.14 -6.11
N VAL A 149 -8.13 4.13 -5.27
CA VAL A 149 -7.74 4.21 -3.85
C VAL A 149 -8.98 4.57 -3.04
N ASN A 150 -9.52 3.61 -2.32
CA ASN A 150 -10.78 3.72 -1.59
C ASN A 150 -10.56 3.72 -0.08
N ASN A 151 -11.55 4.23 0.66
CA ASN A 151 -11.64 4.02 2.10
C ASN A 151 -12.21 2.63 2.36
N ASN A 152 -11.65 1.94 3.36
CA ASN A 152 -12.18 0.69 3.89
C ASN A 152 -13.53 0.87 4.59
#